data_AF-A0A938QQT5-F1
#
_entry.id   AF-A0A938QQT5-F1
#
_cell.length_a   1.000
_cell.length_b   1.000
_cell.length_c   1.000
_cell.angle_alpha   90.00
_cell.angle_beta   90.00
_cell.angle_gamma   90.00
#
_symmetry.space_group_name_H-M   'P 1'
#
loop_
_entity.id
_entity.type
_entity.pdbx_description
1 polymer ?
#
loop_
_entity_poly.entity_id
_entity_poly.type
_entity_poly.pdbx_seq_one_letter_code
_entity_poly.pdbx_strand_id
1 'polypeptide(L)'
;MTKNTINRPGLSPTTVPRSPSSGRPSTSDKLKDKKQAQAADRRPPVQRPQRAQRPQGVAGPHGAAGAHAAADDHGDDGAAGAGASNAVGGAESSEDLHRRRHGDSEVLWEMLHDERVERVEEPHETAASGADAVKRSKGGEQQGGSDGFEQGQQQREAYERLLKGNVKSDQERYAELRKKGHKDDFRPERPPPDVEKLGLNRVVAHVVRLYDAWTLEGVKREAAVPQMAAWMAQLSSPQVIKKVLQELESKPIRDVYPLEIVMHMLEHRADLVPGLRKGAVIANSDELASGRKCFAGHAVQVQVPPDTRLKSFALLGGARPGYEFFPTPGDDHKYTLLIDTPGRWTFALLAAPLVSLGRIQKEGNDLILELLQVTVSAMGKKGEPISPEDWWAQQQAEAEAAASLDAEGDDGGDGGDGGDGAALGAPSRGSGGTTKASAPAVPPAPLLILQIRTALDAIARDEVTGPAAATYSWDLRLYRPGLPAEGDGVLHLVVERAGPFDPVWAKAREAINQKQRLFEPGRALLTQEDLAAALRRARVR
;
A
#
# COMPACT_ATOMS: atom_id res chain seq x y z
N MET A 1 -5.30 58.68 22.10
CA MET A 1 -6.43 58.77 23.06
C MET A 1 -7.67 59.18 22.30
N THR A 2 -8.50 58.22 21.90
CA THR A 2 -9.83 58.43 21.31
C THR A 2 -10.62 57.14 21.56
N LYS A 3 -11.64 57.25 22.42
CA LYS A 3 -12.52 56.14 22.81
C LYS A 3 -13.63 56.02 21.77
N ASN A 4 -13.70 54.90 21.05
CA ASN A 4 -14.83 54.55 20.20
C ASN A 4 -15.68 53.49 20.89
N THR A 5 -16.87 53.92 21.31
CA THR A 5 -17.97 53.11 21.83
C THR A 5 -18.78 52.60 20.64
N ILE A 6 -18.85 51.29 20.42
CA ILE A 6 -19.69 50.68 19.39
C ILE A 6 -20.97 50.15 20.05
N ASN A 7 -22.10 50.70 19.60
CA ASN A 7 -23.47 50.27 19.91
C ASN A 7 -23.73 48.85 19.41
N ARG A 8 -24.28 47.99 20.27
CA ARG A 8 -24.91 46.72 19.89
C ARG A 8 -26.44 46.91 19.79
N PRO A 9 -27.09 46.59 18.66
CA PRO A 9 -28.54 46.54 18.58
C PRO A 9 -29.09 45.24 19.18
N GLY A 10 -30.26 45.38 19.82
CA GLY A 10 -30.93 44.38 20.62
C GLY A 10 -31.46 43.16 19.86
N LEU A 11 -31.44 42.03 20.56
CA LEU A 11 -32.11 40.79 20.18
C LEU A 11 -33.42 40.67 20.99
N SER A 12 -34.53 40.59 20.27
CA SER A 12 -35.85 40.29 20.79
C SER A 12 -35.95 38.82 21.22
N PRO A 13 -36.63 38.48 22.33
CA PRO A 13 -36.79 37.10 22.77
C PRO A 13 -37.89 36.39 21.97
N THR A 14 -37.52 35.29 21.30
CA THR A 14 -38.45 34.39 20.62
C THR A 14 -39.16 33.48 21.62
N THR A 15 -40.48 33.61 21.67
CA THR A 15 -41.43 32.82 22.44
C THR A 15 -41.43 31.35 21.97
N VAL A 16 -41.18 30.42 22.91
CA VAL A 16 -41.26 28.97 22.67
C VAL A 16 -42.71 28.48 22.91
N PRO A 17 -43.36 27.78 21.98
CA PRO A 17 -44.65 27.16 22.23
C PRO A 17 -44.50 25.88 23.04
N ARG A 18 -45.23 25.81 24.17
CA ARG A 18 -45.44 24.61 24.99
C ARG A 18 -46.29 23.59 24.22
N SER A 19 -45.76 22.39 24.02
CA SER A 19 -46.54 21.23 23.55
C SER A 19 -47.14 20.46 24.73
N PRO A 20 -48.34 19.87 24.55
CA PRO A 20 -49.15 19.31 25.64
C PRO A 20 -48.69 17.92 26.09
N SER A 21 -48.81 17.71 27.40
CA SER A 21 -48.64 16.44 28.10
C SER A 21 -49.69 15.41 27.67
N SER A 22 -49.27 14.29 27.11
CA SER A 22 -50.13 13.12 26.88
C SER A 22 -49.75 11.96 27.80
N GLY A 23 -50.78 11.33 28.37
CA GLY A 23 -50.72 10.41 29.51
C GLY A 23 -49.90 9.13 29.31
N ARG A 24 -49.36 8.68 30.45
CA ARG A 24 -48.94 7.29 30.71
C ARG A 24 -50.16 6.35 30.68
N PRO A 25 -50.00 5.14 30.16
CA PRO A 25 -50.67 3.96 30.70
C PRO A 25 -49.69 3.12 31.52
N SER A 26 -50.12 2.82 32.73
CA SER A 26 -49.58 1.79 33.63
C SER A 26 -49.86 0.40 33.04
N THR A 27 -48.83 -0.43 32.88
CA THR A 27 -48.98 -1.89 32.78
C THR A 27 -47.91 -2.55 33.64
N SER A 28 -48.14 -2.51 34.94
CA SER A 28 -47.65 -3.50 35.90
C SER A 28 -48.59 -4.70 35.87
N ASP A 29 -48.13 -5.84 35.32
CA ASP A 29 -48.43 -7.21 35.77
C ASP A 29 -48.20 -8.21 34.64
N LYS A 30 -47.18 -9.06 34.83
CA LYS A 30 -47.00 -10.44 34.32
C LYS A 30 -45.52 -10.77 34.23
N LEU A 31 -44.90 -10.98 35.40
CA LEU A 31 -43.56 -11.57 35.51
C LEU A 31 -43.42 -12.30 36.85
N LYS A 32 -44.30 -13.28 37.06
CA LYS A 32 -44.11 -14.41 37.97
C LYS A 32 -44.65 -15.63 37.21
N ASP A 33 -44.01 -16.78 37.40
CA ASP A 33 -44.28 -18.08 36.75
C ASP A 33 -43.48 -18.37 35.47
N LYS A 34 -42.13 -18.32 35.58
CA LYS A 34 -41.27 -19.16 34.72
C LYS A 34 -39.90 -19.46 35.34
N LYS A 35 -39.84 -19.70 36.65
CA LYS A 35 -38.59 -19.98 37.37
C LYS A 35 -38.74 -21.17 38.33
N GLN A 36 -39.16 -22.31 37.80
CA GLN A 36 -39.16 -23.61 38.51
C GLN A 36 -39.36 -24.77 37.52
N ALA A 37 -38.39 -25.01 36.63
CA ALA A 37 -38.25 -26.27 35.88
C ALA A 37 -36.94 -26.26 35.08
N GLN A 38 -35.79 -26.21 35.76
CA GLN A 38 -34.47 -26.51 35.16
C GLN A 38 -33.44 -26.64 36.29
N ALA A 39 -33.60 -27.68 37.09
CA ALA A 39 -32.65 -28.06 38.14
C ALA A 39 -32.71 -29.58 38.35
N ALA A 40 -32.43 -30.35 37.29
CA ALA A 40 -32.27 -31.80 37.40
C ALA A 40 -31.59 -32.38 36.13
N ASP A 41 -30.39 -31.92 35.80
CA ASP A 41 -29.43 -32.78 35.06
C ASP A 41 -28.00 -32.23 35.24
N ARG A 42 -27.36 -32.59 36.35
CA ARG A 42 -25.93 -32.35 36.57
C ARG A 42 -25.24 -33.70 36.66
N ARG A 43 -24.71 -34.17 35.52
CA ARG A 43 -23.74 -35.26 35.49
C ARG A 43 -22.39 -34.76 36.03
N PRO A 44 -21.67 -35.56 36.84
CA PRO A 44 -20.35 -35.19 37.34
C PRO A 44 -19.29 -35.22 36.22
N PRO A 45 -18.23 -34.40 36.34
CA PRO A 45 -17.17 -34.33 35.33
C PRO A 45 -16.29 -35.59 35.35
N VAL A 46 -16.06 -36.16 34.17
CA VAL A 46 -15.14 -37.27 33.92
C VAL A 46 -13.70 -36.76 34.08
N GLN A 47 -12.97 -37.32 35.04
CA GLN A 47 -11.54 -37.07 35.23
C GLN A 47 -10.74 -37.62 34.03
N ARG A 48 -9.99 -36.76 33.34
CA ARG A 48 -9.00 -37.15 32.33
C ARG A 48 -7.76 -37.72 33.02
N PRO A 49 -7.19 -38.85 32.55
CA PRO A 49 -5.95 -39.38 33.09
C PRO A 49 -4.76 -38.46 32.74
N GLN A 50 -3.94 -38.16 33.75
CA GLN A 50 -2.72 -37.39 33.63
C GLN A 50 -1.69 -38.16 32.78
N ARG A 51 -1.15 -37.48 31.76
CA ARG A 51 -0.12 -38.01 30.87
C ARG A 51 1.23 -37.94 31.57
N ALA A 52 1.85 -39.09 31.78
CA ALA A 52 3.16 -39.24 32.40
C ALA A 52 4.24 -38.41 31.69
N GLN A 53 5.01 -37.65 32.47
CA GLN A 53 6.20 -36.93 32.04
C GLN A 53 7.35 -37.93 31.82
N ARG A 54 8.03 -37.84 30.67
CA ARG A 54 9.29 -38.55 30.40
C ARG A 54 10.45 -37.81 31.08
N PRO A 55 11.38 -38.52 31.75
CA PRO A 55 12.58 -37.90 32.30
C PRO A 55 13.61 -37.59 31.20
N GLN A 56 14.25 -36.43 31.31
CA GLN A 56 15.43 -36.04 30.56
C GLN A 56 16.65 -36.81 31.10
N GLY A 57 17.40 -37.45 30.19
CA GLY A 57 18.67 -38.11 30.50
C GLY A 57 19.86 -37.19 30.22
N VAL A 58 20.78 -37.12 31.18
CA VAL A 58 22.05 -36.37 31.14
C VAL A 58 23.23 -37.37 31.08
N ALA A 59 24.31 -36.93 30.41
CA ALA A 59 25.72 -37.38 30.46
C ALA A 59 26.20 -38.52 29.52
N GLY A 60 27.31 -38.21 28.80
CA GLY A 60 28.16 -39.09 27.96
C GLY A 60 29.12 -39.96 28.78
N PRO A 61 30.43 -40.17 28.43
CA PRO A 61 31.25 -39.73 27.27
C PRO A 61 32.08 -40.88 26.61
N HIS A 62 32.86 -40.59 25.56
CA HIS A 62 34.13 -41.23 25.08
C HIS A 62 34.40 -40.64 23.67
N GLY A 63 35.57 -40.26 23.17
CA GLY A 63 36.97 -40.41 23.53
C GLY A 63 37.80 -40.34 22.22
N ALA A 64 39.09 -40.00 22.33
CA ALA A 64 40.19 -40.22 21.36
C ALA A 64 40.50 -39.14 20.28
N ALA A 65 41.50 -38.32 20.61
CA ALA A 65 42.84 -38.26 20.01
C ALA A 65 43.02 -38.39 18.48
N GLY A 66 43.72 -37.39 17.92
CA GLY A 66 44.39 -37.47 16.62
C GLY A 66 45.34 -36.29 16.44
N ALA A 67 46.62 -36.52 16.72
CA ALA A 67 47.73 -35.59 16.53
C ALA A 67 48.10 -35.50 15.04
N HIS A 68 48.54 -34.32 14.58
CA HIS A 68 49.57 -34.21 13.55
C HIS A 68 50.37 -32.92 13.74
N ALA A 69 51.69 -33.10 13.75
CA ALA A 69 52.74 -32.11 13.79
C ALA A 69 53.19 -31.71 12.38
N ALA A 70 53.75 -30.51 12.27
CA ALA A 70 54.85 -30.03 11.39
C ALA A 70 54.62 -28.51 11.17
N ALA A 71 55.40 -27.61 11.76
CA ALA A 71 56.80 -27.25 11.48
C ALA A 71 56.93 -26.24 10.33
N ASP A 72 57.95 -25.38 10.46
CA ASP A 72 58.45 -24.31 9.60
C ASP A 72 58.05 -22.89 10.09
N ASP A 73 58.88 -22.16 10.84
CA ASP A 73 60.30 -21.76 10.72
C ASP A 73 60.53 -20.53 9.81
N HIS A 74 61.44 -19.67 10.28
CA HIS A 74 61.91 -18.35 9.83
C HIS A 74 61.06 -17.15 10.31
N GLY A 75 61.54 -16.25 11.15
CA GLY A 75 62.90 -15.72 11.32
C GLY A 75 62.84 -14.25 10.86
N ASP A 76 62.71 -13.29 11.76
CA ASP A 76 63.74 -12.61 12.56
C ASP A 76 64.11 -11.23 11.99
N ASP A 77 64.40 -10.35 12.93
CA ASP A 77 65.11 -9.07 12.85
C ASP A 77 64.43 -7.74 12.46
N GLY A 78 64.40 -6.86 13.47
CA GLY A 78 65.05 -5.54 13.37
C GLY A 78 64.13 -4.32 13.49
N ALA A 79 63.73 -3.83 14.67
CA ALA A 79 64.49 -3.12 15.71
C ALA A 79 64.26 -1.58 15.74
N ALA A 80 64.24 -1.10 16.98
CA ALA A 80 64.51 0.25 17.49
C ALA A 80 63.38 1.31 17.53
N GLY A 81 62.95 1.61 18.76
CA GLY A 81 62.17 2.80 19.11
C GLY A 81 61.82 2.85 20.59
N ALA A 82 62.81 3.12 21.44
CA ALA A 82 62.68 3.22 22.89
C ALA A 82 61.82 4.42 23.34
N GLY A 83 61.02 4.20 24.38
CA GLY A 83 60.28 5.27 25.09
C GLY A 83 59.56 4.73 26.32
N ALA A 84 60.20 4.86 27.48
CA ALA A 84 59.77 4.32 28.76
C ALA A 84 58.59 5.10 29.39
N SER A 85 57.73 4.35 30.10
CA SER A 85 57.42 4.48 31.55
C SER A 85 55.93 4.52 31.93
N ASN A 86 55.61 3.61 32.86
CA ASN A 86 54.57 3.62 33.91
C ASN A 86 53.08 3.65 33.52
N ALA A 87 52.37 2.54 33.77
CA ALA A 87 51.65 2.33 35.04
C ALA A 87 50.87 1.02 35.05
N VAL A 88 50.88 0.39 36.22
CA VAL A 88 50.26 -0.89 36.59
C VAL A 88 48.73 -0.73 36.77
N GLY A 89 47.95 -1.66 36.22
CA GLY A 89 46.52 -1.82 36.52
C GLY A 89 45.89 -2.95 35.71
N GLY A 90 45.45 -4.01 36.38
CA GLY A 90 45.20 -5.34 35.81
C GLY A 90 44.07 -5.44 34.79
N ALA A 91 44.33 -6.25 33.76
CA ALA A 91 43.36 -6.71 32.79
C ALA A 91 42.78 -8.06 33.25
N GLU A 92 41.52 -8.06 33.69
CA GLU A 92 40.71 -9.27 33.72
C GLU A 92 40.27 -9.61 32.28
N SER A 93 40.41 -10.88 31.90
CA SER A 93 40.21 -11.36 30.54
C SER A 93 38.73 -11.33 30.12
N SER A 94 38.49 -10.71 28.96
CA SER A 94 37.18 -10.55 28.33
C SER A 94 36.53 -11.86 27.85
N GLU A 95 37.21 -13.01 27.96
CA GLU A 95 36.74 -14.29 27.40
C GLU A 95 35.93 -15.14 28.39
N ASP A 96 36.00 -14.88 29.71
CA ASP A 96 35.28 -15.67 30.72
C ASP A 96 33.83 -15.21 30.99
N LEU A 97 33.42 -14.07 30.42
CA LEU A 97 32.07 -13.50 30.60
C LEU A 97 31.01 -14.07 29.64
N HIS A 98 31.40 -14.83 28.61
CA HIS A 98 30.48 -15.36 27.60
C HIS A 98 29.86 -16.73 27.91
N ARG A 99 30.29 -17.43 28.97
CA ARG A 99 29.78 -18.80 29.28
C ARG A 99 28.70 -18.90 30.36
N ARG A 100 28.27 -17.80 31.00
CA ARG A 100 27.30 -17.85 32.12
C ARG A 100 25.92 -17.21 31.88
N ARG A 101 25.52 -16.89 30.64
CA ARG A 101 24.23 -16.22 30.37
C ARG A 101 23.31 -16.91 29.36
N HIS A 102 23.08 -18.21 29.54
CA HIS A 102 22.02 -18.92 28.81
C HIS A 102 20.90 -19.49 29.70
N GLY A 103 20.76 -19.03 30.94
CA GLY A 103 19.77 -19.55 31.90
C GLY A 103 18.52 -18.69 32.14
N ASP A 104 18.59 -17.35 32.03
CA ASP A 104 17.60 -16.48 32.70
C ASP A 104 16.84 -15.49 31.80
N SER A 105 16.84 -15.64 30.47
CA SER A 105 16.15 -14.70 29.57
C SER A 105 14.73 -15.12 29.14
N GLU A 106 14.24 -16.29 29.53
CA GLU A 106 12.88 -16.77 29.17
C GLU A 106 11.78 -16.26 30.12
N VAL A 107 12.09 -15.90 31.37
CA VAL A 107 11.06 -15.60 32.39
C VAL A 107 10.51 -14.17 32.32
N LEU A 108 11.21 -13.24 31.65
CA LEU A 108 10.78 -11.82 31.60
C LEU A 108 9.86 -11.49 30.40
N TRP A 109 9.77 -12.37 29.40
CA TRP A 109 8.90 -12.18 28.24
C TRP A 109 7.43 -12.56 28.51
N GLU A 110 7.17 -13.45 29.48
CA GLU A 110 5.81 -13.85 29.85
C GLU A 110 5.07 -12.80 30.70
N MET A 111 5.76 -11.99 31.51
CA MET A 111 5.10 -11.06 32.45
C MET A 111 4.50 -9.78 31.81
N LEU A 112 4.82 -9.46 30.55
CA LEU A 112 4.24 -8.30 29.84
C LEU A 112 3.14 -8.67 28.84
N HIS A 113 2.82 -9.97 28.71
CA HIS A 113 1.72 -10.49 27.88
C HIS A 113 0.65 -11.24 28.70
N ASP A 114 0.67 -11.13 30.03
CA ASP A 114 -0.22 -11.87 30.92
C ASP A 114 -1.60 -11.19 31.11
N GLU A 115 -2.30 -10.98 30.00
CA GLU A 115 -3.76 -11.06 29.96
C GLU A 115 -4.11 -12.28 29.11
N ARG A 116 -3.97 -13.47 29.70
CA ARG A 116 -4.48 -14.72 29.14
C ARG A 116 -6.01 -14.71 29.20
N VAL A 117 -6.65 -13.97 28.31
CA VAL A 117 -8.07 -14.14 28.01
C VAL A 117 -8.22 -15.54 27.44
N GLU A 118 -8.97 -16.42 28.12
CA GLU A 118 -9.41 -17.69 27.56
C GLU A 118 -10.18 -17.41 26.26
N ARG A 119 -9.49 -17.45 25.12
CA ARG A 119 -10.07 -17.43 23.78
C ARG A 119 -10.82 -18.74 23.57
N VAL A 120 -12.09 -18.76 23.93
CA VAL A 120 -13.07 -19.61 23.25
C VAL A 120 -13.42 -18.89 21.95
N GLU A 121 -12.51 -18.96 20.96
CA GLU A 121 -12.84 -18.55 19.59
C GLU A 121 -13.69 -19.66 18.97
N GLU A 122 -15.01 -19.53 19.05
CA GLU A 122 -15.86 -20.19 18.06
C GLU A 122 -15.43 -19.64 16.68
N PRO A 123 -15.09 -20.50 15.70
CA PRO A 123 -14.72 -20.06 14.35
C PRO A 123 -15.97 -19.52 13.66
N HIS A 124 -16.34 -18.29 13.99
CA HIS A 124 -17.28 -17.52 13.20
C HIS A 124 -16.50 -17.00 12.01
N GLU A 125 -16.81 -17.51 10.81
CA GLU A 125 -16.40 -16.89 9.57
C GLU A 125 -16.94 -15.45 9.53
N THR A 126 -16.15 -14.50 10.02
CA THR A 126 -16.46 -13.09 9.85
C THR A 126 -16.20 -12.75 8.40
N ALA A 127 -17.27 -12.53 7.63
CA ALA A 127 -17.26 -12.04 6.24
C ALA A 127 -16.59 -10.66 6.05
N ALA A 128 -15.91 -10.15 7.08
CA ALA A 128 -14.98 -9.03 7.03
C ALA A 128 -13.67 -9.38 6.30
N SER A 129 -13.36 -10.66 6.06
CA SER A 129 -12.53 -11.00 4.91
C SER A 129 -13.43 -10.94 3.66
N GLY A 130 -13.43 -9.79 2.98
CA GLY A 130 -14.07 -9.64 1.68
C GLY A 130 -13.68 -10.79 0.75
N ALA A 131 -14.57 -11.23 -0.13
CA ALA A 131 -14.20 -12.15 -1.20
C ALA A 131 -13.13 -11.53 -2.12
N ASP A 132 -13.05 -10.20 -2.12
CA ASP A 132 -12.02 -9.39 -2.80
C ASP A 132 -10.86 -8.94 -1.89
N ALA A 133 -10.93 -9.18 -0.57
CA ALA A 133 -9.74 -9.14 0.26
C ALA A 133 -9.01 -10.45 -0.02
N VAL A 134 -8.04 -10.43 -0.92
CA VAL A 134 -7.26 -11.59 -1.40
C VAL A 134 -6.88 -12.52 -0.22
N LYS A 135 -7.74 -13.48 0.10
CA LYS A 135 -7.31 -14.81 0.46
C LYS A 135 -7.03 -15.48 -0.86
N ARG A 136 -5.77 -15.88 -1.07
CA ARG A 136 -5.34 -16.80 -2.13
C ARG A 136 -6.16 -18.10 -2.02
N SER A 137 -7.36 -18.13 -2.60
CA SER A 137 -8.14 -19.36 -2.67
C SER A 137 -9.01 -19.37 -3.92
N LYS A 138 -8.54 -20.21 -4.86
CA LYS A 138 -9.30 -21.05 -5.80
C LYS A 138 -10.51 -20.43 -6.51
N GLY A 139 -10.35 -20.29 -7.82
CA GLY A 139 -11.43 -20.08 -8.79
C GLY A 139 -10.97 -19.05 -9.82
N GLY A 140 -11.01 -19.28 -11.12
CA GLY A 140 -11.49 -20.40 -11.90
C GLY A 140 -11.07 -20.11 -13.34
N GLU A 141 -10.78 -21.18 -14.06
CA GLU A 141 -10.56 -21.27 -15.50
C GLU A 141 -11.59 -20.41 -16.26
N GLN A 142 -11.20 -19.20 -16.68
CA GLN A 142 -11.96 -18.41 -17.63
C GLN A 142 -11.12 -18.22 -18.89
N GLN A 143 -11.57 -18.96 -19.88
CA GLN A 143 -11.08 -19.17 -21.22
C GLN A 143 -11.34 -17.94 -22.10
N GLY A 144 -10.34 -17.54 -22.90
CA GLY A 144 -10.56 -16.72 -24.09
C GLY A 144 -9.72 -15.44 -24.14
N GLY A 145 -8.69 -15.48 -24.98
CA GLY A 145 -7.77 -14.37 -25.22
C GLY A 145 -8.40 -13.16 -25.90
N SER A 146 -7.82 -11.99 -25.60
CA SER A 146 -7.90 -10.77 -26.39
C SER A 146 -6.75 -9.86 -25.96
N ASP A 147 -5.79 -9.72 -26.86
CA ASP A 147 -4.62 -8.87 -26.80
C ASP A 147 -5.06 -7.40 -26.98
N GLY A 148 -4.69 -6.48 -26.09
CA GLY A 148 -5.07 -5.07 -26.27
C GLY A 148 -4.76 -4.16 -25.10
N PHE A 149 -4.40 -2.92 -25.41
CA PHE A 149 -4.25 -1.77 -24.53
C PHE A 149 -5.44 -1.58 -23.54
N GLU A 150 -6.59 -2.14 -23.90
CA GLU A 150 -7.77 -2.30 -23.05
C GLU A 150 -7.51 -3.13 -21.79
N GLN A 151 -6.60 -4.12 -21.77
CA GLN A 151 -6.33 -4.90 -20.55
C GLN A 151 -5.62 -4.10 -19.45
N GLY A 152 -4.79 -3.11 -19.79
CA GLY A 152 -4.19 -2.21 -18.80
C GLY A 152 -5.23 -1.25 -18.20
N GLN A 153 -6.17 -0.82 -19.03
CA GLN A 153 -7.33 -0.03 -18.60
C GLN A 153 -8.30 -0.88 -17.80
N GLN A 154 -8.57 -2.13 -18.20
CA GLN A 154 -9.38 -3.11 -17.47
C GLN A 154 -8.71 -3.56 -16.17
N GLN A 155 -7.39 -3.60 -16.08
CA GLN A 155 -6.68 -3.87 -14.82
C GLN A 155 -6.67 -2.65 -13.91
N ARG A 156 -6.52 -1.43 -14.44
CA ARG A 156 -6.76 -0.21 -13.66
C ARG A 156 -8.21 -0.11 -13.24
N GLU A 157 -9.16 -0.47 -14.08
CA GLU A 157 -10.59 -0.56 -13.76
C GLU A 157 -10.91 -1.73 -12.84
N ALA A 158 -10.17 -2.84 -12.88
CA ALA A 158 -10.34 -3.99 -12.01
C ALA A 158 -9.73 -3.70 -10.64
N TYR A 159 -8.58 -3.03 -10.59
CA TYR A 159 -7.95 -2.52 -9.39
C TYR A 159 -8.74 -1.34 -8.82
N GLU A 160 -9.29 -0.47 -9.67
CA GLU A 160 -10.28 0.53 -9.28
C GLU A 160 -11.59 -0.10 -8.86
N ARG A 161 -12.08 -1.18 -9.47
CA ARG A 161 -13.24 -1.94 -8.98
C ARG A 161 -12.92 -2.64 -7.66
N LEU A 162 -11.69 -3.10 -7.47
CA LEU A 162 -11.23 -3.73 -6.22
C LEU A 162 -11.14 -2.69 -5.09
N LEU A 163 -10.57 -1.52 -5.40
CA LEU A 163 -10.35 -0.41 -4.48
C LEU A 163 -11.60 0.43 -4.23
N LYS A 164 -12.37 0.78 -5.26
CA LYS A 164 -13.73 1.33 -5.10
C LYS A 164 -14.65 0.29 -4.47
N GLY A 165 -14.27 -0.99 -4.52
CA GLY A 165 -15.16 -2.12 -4.27
C GLY A 165 -16.22 -2.20 -5.37
N ASN A 166 -16.60 -3.39 -5.81
CA ASN A 166 -17.94 -3.52 -6.34
C ASN A 166 -18.87 -3.42 -5.13
N VAL A 167 -19.10 -2.20 -4.66
CA VAL A 167 -19.85 -2.03 -3.42
C VAL A 167 -21.30 -2.51 -3.58
N LYS A 168 -21.78 -2.56 -4.83
CA LYS A 168 -22.98 -3.31 -5.24
C LYS A 168 -22.84 -4.82 -5.05
N SER A 169 -21.74 -5.45 -5.48
CA SER A 169 -21.54 -6.90 -5.26
C SER A 169 -21.34 -7.22 -3.77
N ASP A 170 -20.67 -6.37 -3.01
CA ASP A 170 -20.57 -6.51 -1.56
C ASP A 170 -21.95 -6.39 -0.91
N GLN A 171 -22.78 -5.41 -1.31
CA GLN A 171 -24.18 -5.30 -0.87
C GLN A 171 -25.00 -6.55 -1.20
N GLU A 172 -24.93 -7.04 -2.44
CA GLU A 172 -25.63 -8.24 -2.89
C GLU A 172 -25.17 -9.48 -2.11
N ARG A 173 -23.86 -9.64 -1.93
CA ARG A 173 -23.26 -10.72 -1.14
C ARG A 173 -23.71 -10.67 0.31
N TYR A 174 -23.76 -9.50 0.94
CA TYR A 174 -24.26 -9.37 2.30
C TYR A 174 -25.77 -9.63 2.39
N ALA A 175 -26.55 -9.20 1.39
CA ALA A 175 -27.97 -9.52 1.31
C ALA A 175 -28.19 -11.04 1.17
N GLU A 176 -27.37 -11.73 0.38
CA GLU A 176 -27.38 -13.19 0.28
C GLU A 176 -27.02 -13.88 1.59
N LEU A 177 -25.97 -13.43 2.28
CA LEU A 177 -25.58 -14.01 3.57
C LEU A 177 -26.70 -13.86 4.61
N ARG A 178 -27.38 -12.70 4.64
CA ARG A 178 -28.57 -12.49 5.47
C ARG A 178 -29.72 -13.42 5.07
N LYS A 179 -29.95 -13.61 3.77
CA LYS A 179 -30.97 -14.54 3.24
C LYS A 179 -30.67 -16.00 3.60
N LYS A 180 -29.39 -16.38 3.65
CA LYS A 180 -28.90 -17.71 4.08
C LYS A 180 -28.93 -17.90 5.61
N GLY A 181 -29.38 -16.90 6.37
CA GLY A 181 -29.47 -16.97 7.83
C GLY A 181 -28.13 -16.79 8.56
N HIS A 182 -27.07 -16.39 7.86
CA HIS A 182 -25.83 -16.00 8.53
C HIS A 182 -26.09 -14.69 9.29
N LYS A 183 -25.69 -14.66 10.56
CA LYS A 183 -25.77 -13.46 11.40
C LYS A 183 -24.75 -12.44 10.90
N ASP A 184 -25.19 -11.56 10.01
CA ASP A 184 -24.46 -10.33 9.72
C ASP A 184 -24.68 -9.36 10.89
N ASP A 185 -23.70 -9.29 11.78
CA ASP A 185 -23.75 -8.40 12.94
C ASP A 185 -23.58 -6.92 12.56
N PHE A 186 -23.27 -6.61 11.30
CA PHE A 186 -23.12 -5.22 10.86
C PHE A 186 -24.47 -4.51 10.76
N ARG A 187 -24.59 -3.42 11.51
CA ARG A 187 -25.72 -2.50 11.48
C ARG A 187 -25.15 -1.09 11.55
N PRO A 188 -25.19 -0.28 10.48
CA PRO A 188 -24.51 1.02 10.45
C PRO A 188 -25.00 1.98 11.55
N GLU A 189 -26.26 1.83 11.95
CA GLU A 189 -26.90 2.62 13.03
C GLU A 189 -26.54 2.14 14.45
N ARG A 190 -25.76 1.05 14.60
CA ARG A 190 -25.43 0.53 15.93
C ARG A 190 -24.45 1.50 16.60
N PRO A 191 -24.73 1.95 17.85
CA PRO A 191 -23.86 2.89 18.52
C PRO A 191 -22.49 2.25 18.83
N PRO A 192 -21.40 3.03 18.82
CA PRO A 192 -20.03 2.50 18.98
C PRO A 192 -19.82 1.64 20.25
N PRO A 193 -20.33 2.02 21.44
CA PRO A 193 -20.22 1.19 22.64
C PRO A 193 -20.86 -0.21 22.52
N ASP A 194 -21.90 -0.35 21.71
CA ASP A 194 -22.55 -1.65 21.50
C ASP A 194 -21.80 -2.51 20.49
N VAL A 195 -21.12 -1.90 19.51
CA VAL A 195 -20.18 -2.61 18.63
C VAL A 195 -18.96 -3.08 19.42
N GLU A 196 -18.47 -2.27 20.34
CA GLU A 196 -17.32 -2.57 21.19
C GLU A 196 -17.52 -3.82 22.06
N LYS A 197 -18.73 -4.02 22.59
CA LYS A 197 -19.10 -5.23 23.34
C LYS A 197 -18.99 -6.52 22.53
N LEU A 198 -18.94 -6.43 21.20
CA LEU A 198 -18.76 -7.58 20.29
C LEU A 198 -17.27 -7.96 20.12
N GLY A 199 -16.36 -7.17 20.68
CA GLY A 199 -14.91 -7.40 20.65
C GLY A 199 -14.18 -6.56 19.59
N LEU A 200 -12.88 -6.35 19.81
CA LEU A 200 -12.02 -5.47 18.98
C LEU A 200 -12.08 -5.80 17.49
N ASN A 201 -11.98 -7.08 17.13
CA ASN A 201 -12.03 -7.53 15.73
C ASN A 201 -13.34 -7.14 15.05
N ARG A 202 -14.45 -7.11 15.81
CA ARG A 202 -15.76 -6.70 15.30
C ARG A 202 -15.85 -5.19 15.15
N VAL A 203 -15.23 -4.40 16.03
CA VAL A 203 -15.12 -2.95 15.88
C VAL A 203 -14.35 -2.58 14.63
N VAL A 204 -13.18 -3.19 14.41
CA VAL A 204 -12.35 -2.93 13.21
C VAL A 204 -13.13 -3.26 11.94
N ALA A 205 -13.75 -4.44 11.88
CA ALA A 205 -14.59 -4.84 10.75
C ALA A 205 -15.79 -3.90 10.55
N HIS A 206 -16.38 -3.39 11.63
CA HIS A 206 -17.49 -2.46 11.58
C HIS A 206 -17.06 -1.11 11.02
N VAL A 207 -15.91 -0.58 11.44
CA VAL A 207 -15.36 0.69 10.94
C VAL A 207 -15.13 0.64 9.43
N VAL A 208 -14.48 -0.42 8.93
CA VAL A 208 -14.27 -0.60 7.48
C VAL A 208 -15.60 -0.60 6.73
N ARG A 209 -16.56 -1.41 7.19
CA ARG A 209 -17.88 -1.53 6.52
C ARG A 209 -18.74 -0.29 6.65
N LEU A 210 -18.60 0.48 7.73
CA LEU A 210 -19.31 1.73 7.94
C LEU A 210 -18.84 2.78 6.93
N TYR A 211 -17.53 2.82 6.67
CA TYR A 211 -16.98 3.70 5.63
C TYR A 211 -17.45 3.29 4.22
N ASP A 212 -17.42 1.99 3.91
CA ASP A 212 -17.94 1.48 2.63
C ASP A 212 -19.42 1.86 2.43
N ALA A 213 -20.23 1.79 3.50
CA ALA A 213 -21.63 2.19 3.48
C ALA A 213 -21.82 3.69 3.21
N TRP A 214 -21.01 4.57 3.82
CA TRP A 214 -21.06 6.00 3.54
C TRP A 214 -20.62 6.33 2.11
N THR A 215 -19.60 5.64 1.61
CA THR A 215 -19.13 5.80 0.23
C THR A 215 -20.23 5.44 -0.77
N LEU A 216 -20.97 4.36 -0.51
CA LEU A 216 -22.17 3.96 -1.27
C LEU A 216 -23.30 4.99 -1.24
N GLU A 217 -23.47 5.66 -0.12
CA GLU A 217 -24.45 6.74 0.08
C GLU A 217 -24.00 8.05 -0.60
N GLY A 218 -22.82 8.06 -1.24
CA GLY A 218 -22.26 9.24 -1.90
C GLY A 218 -21.66 10.26 -0.92
N VAL A 219 -21.42 9.87 0.34
CA VAL A 219 -20.71 10.71 1.30
C VAL A 219 -19.29 10.89 0.80
N LYS A 220 -18.93 12.13 0.48
CA LYS A 220 -17.58 12.48 0.04
C LYS A 220 -16.57 12.21 1.15
N ARG A 221 -15.34 11.89 0.76
CA ARG A 221 -14.26 11.56 1.67
C ARG A 221 -13.99 12.65 2.72
N GLU A 222 -14.07 13.91 2.32
CA GLU A 222 -13.85 15.06 3.22
C GLU A 222 -14.89 15.11 4.35
N ALA A 223 -16.08 14.55 4.14
CA ALA A 223 -17.12 14.42 5.17
C ALA A 223 -17.02 13.09 5.93
N ALA A 224 -16.61 12.01 5.26
CA ALA A 224 -16.50 10.69 5.85
C ALA A 224 -15.40 10.60 6.92
N VAL A 225 -14.26 11.30 6.75
CA VAL A 225 -13.17 11.31 7.75
C VAL A 225 -13.62 11.94 9.09
N PRO A 226 -14.19 13.17 9.14
CA PRO A 226 -14.77 13.72 10.37
C PRO A 226 -15.86 12.84 10.97
N GLN A 227 -16.72 12.25 10.15
CA GLN A 227 -17.80 11.39 10.61
C GLN A 227 -17.26 10.11 11.26
N MET A 228 -16.21 9.51 10.68
CA MET A 228 -15.54 8.35 11.26
C MET A 228 -14.84 8.70 12.58
N ALA A 229 -14.13 9.83 12.63
CA ALA A 229 -13.49 10.30 13.85
C ALA A 229 -14.52 10.56 14.97
N ALA A 230 -15.66 11.17 14.64
CA ALA A 230 -16.76 11.40 15.59
C ALA A 230 -17.41 10.09 16.06
N TRP A 231 -17.51 9.08 15.20
CA TRP A 231 -17.98 7.74 15.56
C TRP A 231 -16.98 7.06 16.51
N MET A 232 -15.69 7.04 16.16
CA MET A 232 -14.64 6.44 17.00
C MET A 232 -14.49 7.14 18.35
N ALA A 233 -14.77 8.45 18.41
CA ALA A 233 -14.72 9.22 19.65
C ALA A 233 -15.77 8.81 20.71
N GLN A 234 -16.75 7.98 20.35
CA GLN A 234 -17.74 7.44 21.29
C GLN A 234 -17.37 6.04 21.82
N LEU A 235 -16.23 5.48 21.38
CA LEU A 235 -15.69 4.24 21.97
C LEU A 235 -15.31 4.48 23.43
N SER A 236 -15.38 3.43 24.25
CA SER A 236 -15.33 3.55 25.71
C SER A 236 -13.98 4.06 26.26
N SER A 237 -12.88 3.81 25.53
CA SER A 237 -11.54 4.16 25.98
C SER A 237 -10.59 4.55 24.85
N PRO A 238 -9.62 5.45 25.12
CA PRO A 238 -8.52 5.76 24.20
C PRO A 238 -7.69 4.54 23.76
N GLN A 239 -7.57 3.53 24.63
CA GLN A 239 -6.80 2.32 24.31
C GLN A 239 -7.48 1.49 23.22
N VAL A 240 -8.81 1.43 23.21
CA VAL A 240 -9.58 0.74 22.17
C VAL A 240 -9.43 1.49 20.84
N ILE A 241 -9.53 2.82 20.86
CA ILE A 241 -9.30 3.68 19.68
C ILE A 241 -7.91 3.40 19.09
N LYS A 242 -6.86 3.42 19.92
CA LYS A 242 -5.48 3.12 19.50
C LYS A 242 -5.36 1.73 18.86
N LYS A 243 -5.92 0.70 19.48
CA LYS A 243 -5.91 -0.68 18.95
C LYS A 243 -6.67 -0.79 17.62
N VAL A 244 -7.82 -0.11 17.49
CA VAL A 244 -8.58 -0.08 16.23
C VAL A 244 -7.76 0.57 15.13
N LEU A 245 -7.16 1.74 15.39
CA LEU A 245 -6.34 2.45 14.40
C LEU A 245 -5.13 1.62 13.94
N GLN A 246 -4.45 0.94 14.87
CA GLN A 246 -3.35 0.03 14.56
C GLN A 246 -3.79 -1.14 13.69
N GLU A 247 -4.94 -1.74 13.98
CA GLU A 247 -5.49 -2.83 13.17
C GLU A 247 -5.90 -2.36 11.76
N LEU A 248 -6.40 -1.13 11.63
CA LEU A 248 -6.74 -0.54 10.33
C LEU A 248 -5.51 -0.28 9.44
N GLU A 249 -4.30 -0.18 10.00
CA GLU A 249 -3.07 -0.14 9.18
C GLU A 249 -2.88 -1.48 8.41
N SER A 250 -3.30 -2.60 8.99
CA SER A 250 -3.26 -3.92 8.35
C SER A 250 -4.47 -4.20 7.44
N LYS A 251 -5.58 -3.49 7.67
CA LYS A 251 -6.85 -3.63 6.95
C LYS A 251 -7.33 -2.24 6.56
N PRO A 252 -6.68 -1.60 5.58
CA PRO A 252 -6.94 -0.21 5.24
C PRO A 252 -8.39 -0.02 4.81
N ILE A 253 -8.96 1.11 5.22
CA ILE A 253 -10.23 1.58 4.69
C ILE A 253 -10.00 1.98 3.24
N ARG A 254 -10.90 1.60 2.34
CA ARG A 254 -10.82 1.99 0.93
C ARG A 254 -10.78 3.51 0.84
N ASP A 255 -9.78 4.04 0.13
CA ASP A 255 -9.58 5.48 -0.11
C ASP A 255 -9.39 6.39 1.11
N VAL A 256 -9.43 5.89 2.35
CA VAL A 256 -9.10 6.67 3.56
C VAL A 256 -8.01 6.00 4.36
N TYR A 257 -6.97 6.77 4.63
CA TYR A 257 -5.90 6.27 5.47
C TYR A 257 -6.28 6.43 6.95
N PRO A 258 -5.96 5.46 7.82
CA PRO A 258 -6.16 5.59 9.26
C PRO A 258 -5.53 6.88 9.83
N LEU A 259 -4.42 7.33 9.23
CA LEU A 259 -3.76 8.58 9.60
C LEU A 259 -4.64 9.83 9.41
N GLU A 260 -5.56 9.85 8.46
CA GLU A 260 -6.48 10.98 8.28
C GLU A 260 -7.47 11.09 9.44
N ILE A 261 -7.95 9.95 9.93
CA ILE A 261 -8.81 9.87 11.11
C ILE A 261 -8.02 10.34 12.34
N VAL A 262 -6.78 9.84 12.50
CA VAL A 262 -5.88 10.24 13.59
C VAL A 262 -5.63 11.74 13.61
N MET A 263 -5.37 12.35 12.44
CA MET A 263 -5.18 13.79 12.30
C MET A 263 -6.41 14.56 12.77
N HIS A 264 -7.59 14.17 12.30
CA HIS A 264 -8.84 14.83 12.68
C HIS A 264 -9.11 14.71 14.19
N MET A 265 -8.88 13.54 14.78
CA MET A 265 -8.98 13.33 16.22
C MET A 265 -7.97 14.17 16.99
N LEU A 266 -6.72 14.25 16.55
CA LEU A 266 -5.70 15.09 17.18
C LEU A 266 -6.07 16.58 17.16
N GLU A 267 -6.71 17.04 16.09
CA GLU A 267 -7.11 18.45 15.94
C GLU A 267 -8.32 18.82 16.78
N HIS A 268 -9.27 17.91 16.98
CA HIS A 268 -10.57 18.24 17.58
C HIS A 268 -10.78 17.60 18.95
N ARG A 269 -10.07 16.50 19.25
CA ARG A 269 -10.24 15.63 20.41
C ARG A 269 -8.90 14.99 20.84
N ALA A 270 -7.87 15.82 21.04
CA ALA A 270 -6.52 15.35 21.43
C ALA A 270 -6.52 14.50 22.71
N ASP A 271 -7.51 14.68 23.59
CA ASP A 271 -7.76 13.86 24.79
C ASP A 271 -7.92 12.36 24.50
N LEU A 272 -8.38 12.01 23.30
CA LEU A 272 -8.65 10.63 22.89
C LEU A 272 -7.45 9.91 22.28
N VAL A 273 -6.37 10.63 21.99
CA VAL A 273 -5.13 10.11 21.40
C VAL A 273 -3.92 10.49 22.26
N PRO A 274 -3.86 10.04 23.54
CA PRO A 274 -2.81 10.44 24.45
C PRO A 274 -1.43 10.00 23.96
N GLY A 275 -0.44 10.88 24.12
CA GLY A 275 0.93 10.69 23.65
C GLY A 275 1.14 11.09 22.19
N LEU A 276 0.09 11.37 21.42
CA LEU A 276 0.23 11.87 20.05
C LEU A 276 0.34 13.40 20.03
N ARG A 277 1.33 13.93 19.30
CA ARG A 277 1.50 15.37 19.07
C ARG A 277 1.88 15.67 17.63
N LYS A 278 1.58 16.88 17.16
CA LYS A 278 2.13 17.39 15.89
C LYS A 278 3.59 17.79 16.08
N GLY A 279 4.44 17.54 15.09
CA GLY A 279 5.84 17.97 15.11
C GLY A 279 6.59 17.61 13.82
N ALA A 280 7.75 18.21 13.63
CA ALA A 280 8.64 17.87 12.52
C ALA A 280 9.51 16.66 12.89
N VAL A 281 9.67 15.74 11.94
CA VAL A 281 10.47 14.52 12.02
C VAL A 281 11.46 14.48 10.86
N ILE A 282 11.02 14.75 9.64
CA ILE A 282 11.86 14.65 8.43
C ILE A 282 12.88 15.79 8.38
N ALA A 283 14.16 15.43 8.37
CA ALA A 283 15.27 16.39 8.44
C ALA A 283 15.41 17.24 7.17
N ASN A 284 15.00 16.72 6.02
CA ASN A 284 15.09 17.40 4.71
C ASN A 284 13.71 17.78 4.13
N SER A 285 12.71 18.05 4.99
CA SER A 285 11.35 18.39 4.57
C SER A 285 11.29 19.64 3.67
N ASP A 286 12.05 20.69 3.97
CA ASP A 286 12.13 21.91 3.15
C ASP A 286 12.65 21.64 1.73
N GLU A 287 13.61 20.72 1.58
CA GLU A 287 14.14 20.36 0.26
C GLU A 287 13.08 19.66 -0.59
N LEU A 288 12.34 18.72 0.01
CA LEU A 288 11.25 17.98 -0.61
C LEU A 288 10.08 18.90 -0.98
N ALA A 289 9.74 19.84 -0.10
CA ALA A 289 8.69 20.82 -0.35
C ALA A 289 9.04 21.79 -1.49
N SER A 290 10.33 22.14 -1.65
CA SER A 290 10.78 23.05 -2.71
C SER A 290 10.71 22.46 -4.13
N GLY A 291 10.64 21.13 -4.27
CA GLY A 291 10.57 20.42 -5.55
C GLY A 291 11.81 20.49 -6.43
N ARG A 292 12.91 21.10 -5.95
CA ARG A 292 14.17 21.23 -6.70
C ARG A 292 14.88 19.90 -6.96
N LYS A 293 14.62 18.88 -6.14
CA LYS A 293 15.27 17.56 -6.21
C LYS A 293 14.28 16.40 -6.42
N CYS A 294 13.00 16.71 -6.55
CA CYS A 294 11.93 15.71 -6.64
C CYS A 294 11.36 15.73 -8.05
N PHE A 295 11.59 14.66 -8.80
CA PHE A 295 11.15 14.53 -10.18
C PHE A 295 10.26 13.30 -10.34
N ALA A 296 9.24 13.42 -11.18
CA ALA A 296 8.30 12.35 -11.46
C ALA A 296 9.03 11.10 -12.00
N GLY A 297 8.80 9.95 -11.37
CA GLY A 297 9.45 8.67 -11.69
C GLY A 297 10.91 8.54 -11.22
N HIS A 298 11.41 9.49 -10.43
CA HIS A 298 12.75 9.43 -9.84
C HIS A 298 12.68 9.27 -8.32
N ALA A 299 13.48 8.34 -7.81
CA ALA A 299 13.63 8.11 -6.37
C ALA A 299 14.32 9.31 -5.69
N VAL A 300 13.72 9.80 -4.61
CA VAL A 300 14.29 10.82 -3.71
C VAL A 300 14.48 10.24 -2.31
N GLN A 301 15.54 10.66 -1.62
CA GLN A 301 15.83 10.22 -0.26
C GLN A 301 15.12 11.10 0.77
N VAL A 302 14.42 10.46 1.70
CA VAL A 302 13.78 11.06 2.87
C VAL A 302 14.65 10.73 4.09
N GLN A 303 15.13 11.76 4.79
CA GLN A 303 16.04 11.60 5.92
C GLN A 303 15.27 11.62 7.23
N VAL A 304 15.39 10.53 8.00
CA VAL A 304 14.76 10.36 9.30
C VAL A 304 15.84 10.43 10.39
N PRO A 305 15.65 11.20 11.46
CA PRO A 305 16.59 11.25 12.58
C PRO A 305 16.87 9.86 13.17
N PRO A 306 18.11 9.57 13.58
CA PRO A 306 18.49 8.24 14.05
C PRO A 306 17.84 7.82 15.37
N ASP A 307 17.35 8.79 16.13
CA ASP A 307 16.59 8.62 17.36
C ASP A 307 15.08 8.51 17.11
N THR A 308 14.64 8.28 15.88
CA THR A 308 13.23 8.19 15.52
C THR A 308 12.96 7.00 14.61
N ARG A 309 11.82 6.34 14.82
CA ARG A 309 11.35 5.24 13.97
C ARG A 309 10.02 5.59 13.32
N LEU A 310 9.94 5.42 12.00
CA LEU A 310 8.69 5.59 11.27
C LEU A 310 7.74 4.43 11.54
N LYS A 311 6.46 4.74 11.71
CA LYS A 311 5.38 3.79 11.99
C LYS A 311 4.44 3.64 10.82
N SER A 312 3.97 4.77 10.28
CA SER A 312 3.10 4.77 9.12
C SER A 312 3.33 6.00 8.25
N PHE A 313 2.98 5.85 6.97
CA PHE A 313 3.13 6.84 5.92
C PHE A 313 1.91 6.76 5.00
N ALA A 314 1.24 7.88 4.78
CA ALA A 314 0.02 7.94 3.98
C ALA A 314 -0.02 9.19 3.11
N LEU A 315 -0.55 9.05 1.90
CA LEU A 315 -0.86 10.20 1.06
C LEU A 315 -2.23 10.79 1.45
N LEU A 316 -2.27 12.08 1.75
CA LEU A 316 -3.51 12.77 2.08
C LEU A 316 -4.25 13.19 0.81
N GLY A 317 -5.56 13.44 0.94
CA GLY A 317 -6.33 13.98 -0.18
C GLY A 317 -6.69 12.95 -1.27
N GLY A 318 -6.26 11.69 -1.13
CA GLY A 318 -6.87 10.54 -1.83
C GLY A 318 -6.58 10.49 -3.33
N ALA A 319 -5.78 11.46 -3.79
CA ALA A 319 -5.15 11.40 -5.09
C ALA A 319 -4.29 10.13 -5.20
N ARG A 320 -4.03 9.71 -6.44
CA ARG A 320 -3.29 8.49 -6.73
C ARG A 320 -2.14 8.79 -7.71
N PRO A 321 -1.10 9.50 -7.26
CA PRO A 321 0.00 9.88 -8.13
C PRO A 321 0.91 8.73 -8.54
N GLY A 322 0.66 7.50 -8.05
CA GLY A 322 1.63 6.40 -8.07
C GLY A 322 2.79 6.75 -7.16
N TYR A 323 2.87 6.14 -5.97
CA TYR A 323 4.01 6.36 -5.10
C TYR A 323 4.49 5.07 -4.44
N GLU A 324 5.79 5.03 -4.19
CA GLU A 324 6.45 3.98 -3.43
C GLU A 324 7.24 4.64 -2.30
N PHE A 325 7.14 4.06 -1.09
CA PHE A 325 7.88 4.52 0.08
C PHE A 325 8.41 3.32 0.84
N PHE A 326 9.73 3.17 0.89
CA PHE A 326 10.38 2.01 1.50
C PHE A 326 11.73 2.38 2.13
N PRO A 327 12.20 1.63 3.14
CA PRO A 327 13.52 1.84 3.73
C PRO A 327 14.63 1.69 2.68
N THR A 328 15.63 2.57 2.71
CA THR A 328 16.79 2.48 1.81
C THR A 328 17.69 1.32 2.25
N PRO A 329 18.05 0.37 1.37
CA PRO A 329 18.88 -0.77 1.75
C PRO A 329 20.22 -0.34 2.36
N GLY A 330 20.51 -0.85 3.56
CA GLY A 330 21.77 -0.58 4.27
C GLY A 330 21.82 0.73 5.07
N ASP A 331 20.72 1.50 5.13
CA ASP A 331 20.64 2.72 5.93
C ASP A 331 19.25 2.86 6.59
N ASP A 332 19.16 2.47 7.87
CA ASP A 332 17.91 2.46 8.65
C ASP A 332 17.31 3.87 8.88
N HIS A 333 18.06 4.92 8.54
CA HIS A 333 17.70 6.32 8.74
C HIS A 333 17.36 7.04 7.43
N LYS A 334 17.38 6.31 6.32
CA LYS A 334 16.97 6.82 5.01
C LYS A 334 15.85 5.99 4.44
N TYR A 335 14.90 6.68 3.85
CA TYR A 335 13.80 6.07 3.11
C TYR A 335 13.86 6.56 1.68
N THR A 336 13.53 5.70 0.74
CA THR A 336 13.36 6.05 -0.66
C THR A 336 11.89 6.34 -0.92
N LEU A 337 11.61 7.53 -1.41
CA LEU A 337 10.29 7.97 -1.88
C LEU A 337 10.36 8.11 -3.40
N LEU A 338 9.46 7.45 -4.12
CA LEU A 338 9.29 7.59 -5.56
C LEU A 338 7.85 8.01 -5.82
N ILE A 339 7.64 9.02 -6.66
CA ILE A 339 6.32 9.52 -7.04
C ILE A 339 6.29 9.64 -8.56
N ASP A 340 5.32 9.00 -9.22
CA ASP A 340 5.26 8.90 -10.68
C ASP A 340 4.60 10.10 -11.35
N THR A 341 3.77 10.85 -10.62
CA THR A 341 3.00 11.97 -11.18
C THR A 341 3.49 13.33 -10.66
N PRO A 342 3.78 14.30 -11.55
CA PRO A 342 4.07 15.67 -11.16
C PRO A 342 2.92 16.31 -10.38
N GLY A 343 3.23 17.11 -9.36
CA GLY A 343 2.19 17.69 -8.50
C GLY A 343 2.71 18.18 -7.16
N ARG A 344 1.80 18.74 -6.36
CA ARG A 344 2.05 19.05 -4.95
C ARG A 344 1.27 18.05 -4.11
N TRP A 345 2.00 17.23 -3.36
CA TRP A 345 1.44 16.13 -2.60
C TRP A 345 1.67 16.40 -1.12
N THR A 346 0.66 16.11 -0.29
CA THR A 346 0.80 16.19 1.17
C THR A 346 0.71 14.78 1.72
N PHE A 347 1.74 14.35 2.43
CA PHE A 347 1.78 13.07 3.11
C PHE A 347 1.62 13.29 4.61
N ALA A 348 0.98 12.36 5.30
CA ALA A 348 1.05 12.24 6.74
C ALA A 348 2.05 11.14 7.11
N LEU A 349 2.86 11.44 8.11
CA LEU A 349 3.82 10.53 8.69
C LEU A 349 3.53 10.39 10.17
N LEU A 350 3.59 9.16 10.68
CA LEU A 350 3.60 8.88 12.10
C LEU A 350 4.95 8.29 12.49
N ALA A 351 5.57 8.87 13.51
CA ALA A 351 6.86 8.42 14.01
C ALA A 351 6.87 8.28 15.53
N ALA A 352 7.69 7.35 16.03
CA ALA A 352 7.92 7.15 17.45
C ALA A 352 9.38 7.50 17.79
N PRO A 353 9.62 8.43 18.72
CA PRO A 353 10.97 8.66 19.25
C PRO A 353 11.52 7.40 19.91
N LEU A 354 12.82 7.20 19.81
CA LEU A 354 13.55 6.11 20.42
C LEU A 354 14.22 6.60 21.71
N VAL A 355 13.96 5.89 22.80
CA VAL A 355 14.59 6.11 24.10
C VAL A 355 15.73 5.12 24.26
N SER A 356 16.94 5.63 24.53
CA SER A 356 18.09 4.79 24.87
C SER A 356 17.94 4.22 26.28
N LEU A 357 17.94 2.90 26.38
CA LEU A 357 18.02 2.13 27.62
C LEU A 357 19.40 1.44 27.70
N GLY A 358 20.46 2.23 27.48
CA GLY A 358 21.83 1.74 27.34
C GLY A 358 22.14 1.29 25.91
N ARG A 359 22.47 0.01 25.72
CA ARG A 359 22.78 -0.57 24.39
C ARG A 359 21.53 -0.88 23.56
N ILE A 360 20.34 -0.81 24.16
CA ILE A 360 19.06 -1.09 23.51
C ILE A 360 18.33 0.22 23.32
N GLN A 361 17.79 0.44 22.12
CA GLN A 361 16.84 1.51 21.85
C GLN A 361 15.43 0.93 21.89
N LYS A 362 14.52 1.58 22.63
CA LYS A 362 13.12 1.21 22.71
C LYS A 362 12.26 2.37 22.23
N GLU A 363 11.18 2.08 21.53
CA GLU A 363 10.19 3.08 21.16
C GLU A 363 9.56 3.70 22.41
N GLY A 364 9.48 5.03 22.42
CA GLY A 364 8.75 5.80 23.42
C GLY A 364 7.25 5.59 23.29
N ASN A 365 6.52 6.02 24.33
CA ASN A 365 5.05 6.03 24.30
C ASN A 365 4.49 7.21 23.49
N ASP A 366 5.31 8.24 23.29
CA ASP A 366 4.93 9.42 22.52
C ASP A 366 5.04 9.14 21.02
N LEU A 367 4.14 9.74 20.26
CA LEU A 367 4.08 9.66 18.81
C LEU A 367 4.08 11.08 18.24
N ILE A 368 4.81 11.27 17.15
CA ILE A 368 4.90 12.51 16.42
C ILE A 368 4.20 12.32 15.08
N LEU A 369 3.21 13.16 14.82
CA LEU A 369 2.54 13.27 13.53
C LEU A 369 3.11 14.47 12.77
N GLU A 370 3.65 14.22 11.59
CA GLU A 370 4.15 15.25 10.68
C GLU A 370 3.32 15.29 9.39
N LEU A 371 3.09 16.49 8.87
CA LEU A 371 2.59 16.71 7.52
C LEU A 371 3.76 17.07 6.62
N LEU A 372 4.13 16.15 5.74
CA LEU A 372 5.22 16.32 4.79
C LEU A 372 4.66 16.80 3.45
N GLN A 373 5.00 18.02 3.05
CA GLN A 373 4.71 18.53 1.72
C GLN A 373 5.83 18.14 0.76
N VAL A 374 5.47 17.60 -0.41
CA VAL A 374 6.41 17.22 -1.46
C VAL A 374 5.94 17.80 -2.78
N THR A 375 6.80 18.58 -3.42
CA THR A 375 6.55 19.11 -4.76
C THR A 375 7.32 18.27 -5.76
N VAL A 376 6.64 17.69 -6.75
CA VAL A 376 7.24 16.79 -7.75
C VAL A 376 7.18 17.45 -9.11
N SER A 377 8.34 17.77 -9.67
CA SER A 377 8.46 18.39 -11.00
C SER A 377 8.44 17.34 -12.11
N ALA A 378 7.98 17.71 -13.29
CA ALA A 378 8.16 16.87 -14.47
C ALA A 378 9.58 17.07 -15.04
N MET A 379 10.11 16.03 -15.69
CA MET A 379 11.36 16.15 -16.45
C MET A 379 11.02 16.56 -17.89
N GLY A 380 11.43 17.76 -18.30
CA GLY A 380 11.27 18.22 -19.68
C GLY A 380 12.13 17.45 -20.68
N LYS A 381 11.86 17.64 -21.98
CA LYS A 381 12.60 16.97 -23.09
C LYS A 381 14.11 17.21 -23.06
N LYS A 382 14.56 18.33 -22.47
CA LYS A 382 15.98 18.68 -22.31
C LYS A 382 16.55 18.36 -20.92
N GLY A 383 15.79 17.66 -20.06
CA GLY A 383 16.14 17.42 -18.67
C GLY A 383 15.93 18.63 -17.74
N GLU A 384 15.38 19.73 -18.25
CA GLU A 384 15.02 20.88 -17.43
C GLU A 384 13.78 20.56 -16.58
N PRO A 385 13.76 20.88 -15.27
CA PRO A 385 12.58 20.75 -14.44
C PRO A 385 11.45 21.60 -15.01
N ILE A 386 10.29 20.98 -15.24
CA ILE A 386 9.05 21.69 -15.53
C ILE A 386 8.25 21.70 -14.22
N SER A 387 7.81 22.89 -13.81
CA SER A 387 7.00 23.04 -12.60
C SER A 387 5.69 22.22 -12.74
N PRO A 388 5.09 21.77 -11.63
CA PRO A 388 3.79 21.10 -11.68
C PRO A 388 2.73 21.91 -12.43
N GLU A 389 2.70 23.23 -12.21
CA GLU A 389 1.73 24.13 -12.82
C GLU A 389 1.92 24.22 -14.34
N ASP A 390 3.16 24.38 -14.81
CA ASP A 390 3.47 24.43 -16.24
C ASP A 390 3.21 23.09 -16.92
N TRP A 391 3.46 21.98 -16.22
CA TRP A 391 3.19 20.64 -16.74
C TRP A 391 1.69 20.40 -16.95
N TRP A 392 0.85 20.79 -15.98
CA TRP A 392 -0.61 20.71 -16.12
C TRP A 392 -1.13 21.64 -17.22
N ALA A 393 -0.59 22.85 -17.33
CA ALA A 393 -0.95 23.77 -18.42
C ALA A 393 -0.60 23.20 -19.80
N GLN A 394 0.56 22.53 -19.93
CA GLN A 394 0.95 21.84 -21.17
C GLN A 394 0.01 20.67 -21.48
N GLN A 395 -0.33 19.84 -20.50
CA GLN A 395 -1.28 18.73 -20.67
C GLN A 395 -2.67 19.21 -21.08
N GLN A 396 -3.15 20.29 -20.47
CA GLN A 396 -4.45 20.87 -20.83
C GLN A 396 -4.42 21.45 -22.25
N ALA A 397 -3.38 22.19 -22.62
CA ALA A 397 -3.23 22.72 -23.97
C ALA A 397 -3.13 21.61 -25.04
N GLU A 398 -2.42 20.51 -24.74
CA GLU A 398 -2.35 19.33 -25.61
C GLU A 398 -3.71 18.64 -25.75
N ALA A 399 -4.48 18.52 -24.66
CA ALA A 399 -5.82 17.94 -24.68
C ALA A 399 -6.83 18.80 -25.45
N GLU A 400 -6.79 20.13 -25.27
CA GLU A 400 -7.63 21.07 -26.02
C GLU A 400 -7.27 21.08 -27.52
N ALA A 401 -5.98 21.02 -27.86
CA ALA A 401 -5.54 20.89 -29.25
C ALA A 401 -5.99 19.58 -29.88
N ALA A 402 -5.89 18.45 -29.16
CA ALA A 402 -6.38 17.16 -29.63
C ALA A 402 -7.91 17.17 -29.87
N ALA A 403 -8.68 17.73 -28.93
CA ALA A 403 -10.14 17.85 -29.07
C ALA A 403 -10.55 18.75 -30.25
N SER A 404 -9.75 19.76 -30.60
CA SER A 404 -10.03 20.62 -31.76
C SER A 404 -9.82 19.93 -33.11
N LEU A 405 -8.86 19.00 -33.21
CA LEU A 405 -8.60 18.25 -34.44
C LEU A 405 -9.72 17.28 -34.78
N ASP A 406 -10.41 16.74 -33.76
CA ASP A 406 -11.56 15.85 -33.96
C ASP A 406 -12.83 16.62 -34.38
N ALA A 407 -12.93 17.92 -34.07
CA ALA A 407 -14.10 18.73 -34.39
C ALA A 407 -14.15 19.20 -35.85
N GLU A 408 -13.02 19.25 -36.57
CA GLU A 408 -12.96 19.66 -37.98
C GLU A 408 -13.05 18.48 -38.98
N GLY A 409 -13.26 17.25 -38.50
CA GLY A 409 -13.31 16.04 -39.32
C GLY A 409 -14.69 15.62 -39.85
N ASP A 410 -15.77 16.33 -39.50
CA ASP A 410 -17.16 15.98 -39.85
C ASP A 410 -17.85 17.09 -40.67
N ASP A 411 -17.14 17.71 -41.61
CA ASP A 411 -17.81 18.53 -42.64
C ASP A 411 -18.19 17.65 -43.84
N GLY A 412 -19.37 17.05 -43.68
CA GLY A 412 -20.33 16.76 -44.74
C GLY A 412 -19.78 16.52 -46.15
N GLY A 413 -19.49 15.26 -46.44
CA GLY A 413 -19.58 14.74 -47.79
C GLY A 413 -20.98 14.97 -48.35
N ASP A 414 -21.09 16.06 -49.11
CA ASP A 414 -21.72 16.14 -50.43
C ASP A 414 -22.97 15.27 -50.60
N GLY A 415 -24.12 15.88 -50.35
CA GLY A 415 -25.42 15.36 -50.76
C GLY A 415 -25.44 15.20 -52.28
N GLY A 416 -25.62 13.96 -52.73
CA GLY A 416 -25.62 13.58 -54.13
C GLY A 416 -26.51 14.46 -55.02
N ASP A 417 -25.88 14.97 -56.08
CA ASP A 417 -26.55 15.49 -57.26
C ASP A 417 -26.84 14.32 -58.22
N GLY A 418 -28.13 14.13 -58.51
CA GLY A 418 -28.61 13.23 -59.55
C GLY A 418 -29.20 14.05 -60.69
N GLY A 419 -28.61 13.96 -61.88
CA GLY A 419 -29.22 14.56 -63.08
C GLY A 419 -28.38 14.48 -64.35
N ASP A 420 -28.79 13.58 -65.25
CA ASP A 420 -28.28 13.32 -66.60
C ASP A 420 -28.08 14.54 -67.52
N GLY A 421 -27.06 14.50 -68.40
CA GLY A 421 -26.92 15.47 -69.49
C GLY A 421 -25.71 15.31 -70.42
N ALA A 422 -25.89 14.50 -71.47
CA ALA A 422 -25.07 14.22 -72.66
C ALA A 422 -24.03 15.25 -73.22
N ALA A 423 -23.01 14.65 -73.85
CA ALA A 423 -22.39 14.96 -75.16
C ALA A 423 -21.06 15.76 -75.26
N LEU A 424 -20.03 15.00 -75.65
CA LEU A 424 -19.00 15.25 -76.69
C LEU A 424 -18.00 16.43 -76.56
N GLY A 425 -16.71 16.10 -76.39
CA GLY A 425 -15.60 16.98 -76.76
C GLY A 425 -14.25 16.61 -76.12
N ALA A 426 -13.33 16.08 -76.92
CA ALA A 426 -11.92 15.76 -76.58
C ALA A 426 -11.06 17.02 -76.29
N PRO A 427 -9.71 16.93 -76.15
CA PRO A 427 -8.85 16.09 -75.29
C PRO A 427 -7.81 16.95 -74.50
N SER A 428 -7.38 16.60 -73.27
CA SER A 428 -6.06 17.05 -72.79
C SER A 428 -5.58 16.36 -71.51
N ARG A 429 -4.26 16.12 -71.49
CA ARG A 429 -3.42 15.69 -70.36
C ARG A 429 -3.62 16.54 -69.10
N GLY A 430 -3.61 15.89 -67.93
CA GLY A 430 -3.41 16.58 -66.65
C GLY A 430 -3.65 15.72 -65.41
N SER A 431 -2.59 15.03 -64.95
CA SER A 431 -2.29 14.70 -63.55
C SER A 431 -3.46 14.31 -62.62
N GLY A 432 -3.80 13.01 -62.60
CA GLY A 432 -4.67 12.43 -61.58
C GLY A 432 -3.97 12.37 -60.22
N GLY A 433 -4.32 13.30 -59.33
CA GLY A 433 -3.99 13.25 -57.91
C GLY A 433 -4.95 12.33 -57.19
N THR A 434 -4.58 11.05 -57.04
CA THR A 434 -5.22 10.16 -56.09
C THR A 434 -4.91 10.66 -54.68
N THR A 435 -5.92 11.17 -53.99
CA THR A 435 -5.88 11.46 -52.55
C THR A 435 -5.71 10.14 -51.81
N LYS A 436 -4.45 9.72 -51.69
CA LYS A 436 -4.00 8.57 -50.91
C LYS A 436 -4.48 8.84 -49.49
N ALA A 437 -5.50 8.11 -49.04
CA ALA A 437 -5.98 8.14 -47.67
C ALA A 437 -4.77 8.06 -46.75
N SER A 438 -4.52 9.15 -46.01
CA SER A 438 -3.40 9.23 -45.08
C SER A 438 -3.59 8.10 -44.07
N ALA A 439 -2.70 7.11 -44.11
CA ALA A 439 -2.71 6.05 -43.10
C ALA A 439 -2.67 6.71 -41.72
N PRO A 440 -3.43 6.18 -40.73
CA PRO A 440 -3.43 6.73 -39.38
C PRO A 440 -1.98 6.78 -38.89
N ALA A 441 -1.55 7.95 -38.42
CA ALA A 441 -0.18 8.14 -37.96
C ALA A 441 0.10 7.19 -36.79
N VAL A 442 1.02 6.25 -36.97
CA VAL A 442 1.40 5.32 -35.90
C VAL A 442 2.07 6.11 -34.79
N PRO A 443 1.61 5.97 -33.54
CA PRO A 443 2.20 6.72 -32.42
C PRO A 443 3.69 6.35 -32.24
N PRO A 444 4.54 7.32 -31.85
CA PRO A 444 5.94 7.05 -31.59
C PRO A 444 6.07 6.05 -30.43
N ALA A 445 7.03 5.14 -30.53
CA ALA A 445 7.33 4.15 -29.50
C ALA A 445 7.75 4.85 -28.19
N PRO A 446 7.24 4.40 -27.03
CA PRO A 446 7.58 5.00 -25.75
C PRO A 446 9.03 4.70 -25.35
N LEU A 447 9.46 5.21 -24.19
CA LEU A 447 10.77 4.88 -23.62
C LEU A 447 10.94 3.35 -23.46
N LEU A 448 12.14 2.82 -23.67
CA LEU A 448 12.47 1.41 -23.52
C LEU A 448 12.07 0.90 -22.14
N ILE A 449 12.30 1.66 -21.07
CA ILE A 449 11.86 1.23 -19.73
C ILE A 449 10.36 0.97 -19.63
N LEU A 450 9.53 1.77 -20.32
CA LEU A 450 8.08 1.59 -20.35
C LEU A 450 7.67 0.39 -21.22
N GLN A 451 8.34 0.22 -22.36
CA GLN A 451 8.17 -0.97 -23.21
C GLN A 451 8.53 -2.25 -22.45
N ILE A 452 9.65 -2.25 -21.72
CA ILE A 452 10.12 -3.38 -20.91
C ILE A 452 9.14 -3.70 -19.79
N ARG A 453 8.65 -2.69 -19.05
CA ARG A 453 7.64 -2.91 -17.99
C ARG A 453 6.38 -3.57 -18.56
N THR A 454 5.87 -3.04 -19.67
CA THR A 454 4.70 -3.60 -20.37
C THR A 454 4.96 -5.05 -20.81
N ALA A 455 6.15 -5.32 -21.35
CA ALA A 455 6.49 -6.65 -21.83
C ALA A 455 6.82 -7.65 -20.72
N LEU A 456 7.35 -7.24 -19.57
CA LEU A 456 7.48 -8.12 -18.39
C LEU A 456 6.12 -8.64 -17.96
N ASP A 457 5.09 -7.81 -18.08
CA ASP A 457 3.72 -8.23 -17.84
C ASP A 457 3.18 -9.14 -18.95
N ALA A 458 3.89 -9.35 -20.06
CA ALA A 458 3.52 -10.35 -21.09
C ALA A 458 4.14 -11.74 -20.85
N ILE A 459 4.98 -11.93 -19.82
CA ILE A 459 5.53 -13.26 -19.49
C ILE A 459 4.37 -14.21 -19.15
N ALA A 460 4.24 -15.29 -19.91
CA ALA A 460 3.17 -16.27 -19.75
C ALA A 460 3.74 -17.55 -19.12
N ARG A 461 2.95 -18.18 -18.25
CA ARG A 461 3.23 -19.54 -17.79
C ARG A 461 2.71 -20.52 -18.84
N ASP A 462 3.52 -21.50 -19.23
CA ASP A 462 3.07 -22.51 -20.18
C ASP A 462 2.13 -23.51 -19.50
N GLU A 463 1.00 -23.79 -20.15
CA GLU A 463 0.09 -24.85 -19.74
C GLU A 463 0.68 -26.22 -20.11
N VAL A 464 1.32 -26.87 -19.15
CA VAL A 464 1.76 -28.26 -19.31
C VAL A 464 0.75 -29.17 -18.65
N THR A 465 0.15 -30.07 -19.43
CA THR A 465 -0.79 -31.08 -18.95
C THR A 465 -0.02 -32.17 -18.18
N GLY A 466 0.28 -31.93 -16.90
CA GLY A 466 0.94 -32.92 -16.04
C GLY A 466 1.70 -32.33 -14.85
N PRO A 467 2.32 -33.17 -14.01
CA PRO A 467 3.06 -32.78 -12.80
C PRO A 467 4.45 -32.15 -13.10
N ALA A 468 4.67 -31.62 -14.30
CA ALA A 468 5.95 -31.04 -14.69
C ALA A 468 6.23 -29.73 -13.93
N ALA A 469 7.51 -29.38 -13.80
CA ALA A 469 7.92 -28.09 -13.27
C ALA A 469 7.32 -26.95 -14.13
N ALA A 470 6.86 -25.88 -13.48
CA ALA A 470 6.29 -24.73 -14.18
C ALA A 470 7.34 -24.09 -15.09
N THR A 471 7.03 -23.97 -16.38
CA THR A 471 7.83 -23.25 -17.37
C THR A 471 7.12 -21.97 -17.80
N TYR A 472 7.89 -21.03 -18.34
CA TYR A 472 7.41 -19.75 -18.80
C TYR A 472 7.95 -19.44 -20.19
N SER A 473 7.14 -18.74 -20.97
CA SER A 473 7.50 -18.23 -22.29
C SER A 473 7.33 -16.72 -22.34
N TRP A 474 8.16 -16.06 -23.14
CA TRP A 474 8.20 -14.61 -23.28
C TRP A 474 8.64 -14.22 -24.68
N ASP A 475 7.79 -13.49 -25.42
CA ASP A 475 8.15 -12.84 -26.67
C ASP A 475 8.18 -11.32 -26.46
N LEU A 476 9.36 -10.75 -26.58
CA LEU A 476 9.64 -9.34 -26.35
C LEU A 476 10.13 -8.70 -27.64
N ARG A 477 9.45 -7.64 -28.08
CA ARG A 477 9.94 -6.72 -29.12
C ARG A 477 10.08 -5.32 -28.56
N LEU A 478 11.28 -4.77 -28.65
CA LEU A 478 11.58 -3.39 -28.28
C LEU A 478 11.81 -2.56 -29.53
N TYR A 479 11.29 -1.35 -29.54
CA TYR A 479 11.45 -0.36 -30.61
C TYR A 479 12.27 0.82 -30.11
N ARG A 480 12.91 1.55 -31.03
CA ARG A 480 13.70 2.73 -30.67
C ARG A 480 12.76 3.83 -30.13
N PRO A 481 13.01 4.39 -28.94
CA PRO A 481 12.17 5.46 -28.38
C PRO A 481 12.05 6.66 -29.32
N GLY A 482 10.83 7.20 -29.45
CA GLY A 482 10.55 8.40 -30.25
C GLY A 482 10.41 8.18 -31.76
N LEU A 483 10.67 6.97 -32.27
CA LEU A 483 10.35 6.59 -33.66
C LEU A 483 9.02 5.83 -33.71
N PRO A 484 8.30 5.85 -34.84
CA PRO A 484 7.12 5.01 -35.03
C PRO A 484 7.44 3.54 -34.71
N ALA A 485 6.50 2.84 -34.06
CA ALA A 485 6.63 1.42 -33.75
C ALA A 485 6.40 0.52 -34.98
N GLU A 486 6.94 0.93 -36.13
CA GLU A 486 6.88 0.19 -37.40
C GLU A 486 8.30 -0.19 -37.84
N GLY A 487 8.48 -1.45 -38.24
CA GLY A 487 9.74 -1.97 -38.78
C GLY A 487 10.55 -2.82 -37.81
N ASP A 488 11.85 -2.94 -38.09
CA ASP A 488 12.76 -3.80 -37.35
C ASP A 488 13.01 -3.24 -35.94
N GLY A 489 12.51 -3.96 -34.93
CA GLY A 489 12.74 -3.63 -33.53
C GLY A 489 14.24 -3.59 -33.18
N VAL A 490 14.61 -2.78 -32.19
CA VAL A 490 16.01 -2.70 -31.70
C VAL A 490 16.45 -3.97 -30.97
N LEU A 491 15.50 -4.77 -30.49
CA LEU A 491 15.68 -6.08 -29.90
C LEU A 491 14.41 -6.92 -30.09
N HIS A 492 14.57 -8.14 -30.61
CA HIS A 492 13.56 -9.18 -30.53
C HIS A 492 14.14 -10.33 -29.72
N LEU A 493 13.45 -10.72 -28.64
CA LEU A 493 13.89 -11.76 -27.73
C LEU A 493 12.74 -12.73 -27.50
N VAL A 494 13.02 -14.01 -27.68
CA VAL A 494 12.07 -15.09 -27.42
C VAL A 494 12.67 -16.06 -26.41
N VAL A 495 11.97 -16.27 -25.30
CA VAL A 495 12.23 -17.34 -24.33
C VAL A 495 11.09 -18.33 -24.44
N GLU A 496 11.39 -19.60 -24.67
CA GLU A 496 10.38 -20.65 -24.77
C GLU A 496 10.59 -21.68 -23.66
N ARG A 497 9.51 -21.98 -22.92
CA ARG A 497 9.46 -23.10 -21.96
C ARG A 497 10.62 -23.16 -20.97
N ALA A 498 11.06 -22.01 -20.47
CA ALA A 498 12.15 -21.92 -19.52
C ALA A 498 11.65 -22.04 -18.06
N GLY A 499 12.39 -22.79 -17.23
CA GLY A 499 12.15 -22.79 -15.78
C GLY A 499 12.45 -21.43 -15.16
N PRO A 500 11.89 -21.08 -13.99
CA PRO A 500 12.07 -19.74 -13.38
C PRO A 500 13.51 -19.48 -12.88
N PHE A 501 14.34 -20.53 -12.80
CA PHE A 501 15.75 -20.47 -12.41
C PHE A 501 16.70 -20.76 -13.57
N ASP A 502 16.17 -20.83 -14.80
CA ASP A 502 16.98 -21.11 -15.97
C ASP A 502 17.93 -19.92 -16.28
N PRO A 503 19.21 -20.15 -16.60
CA PRO A 503 20.16 -19.09 -16.95
C PRO A 503 19.72 -18.22 -18.15
N VAL A 504 18.78 -18.66 -18.98
CA VAL A 504 18.24 -17.85 -20.09
C VAL A 504 17.64 -16.52 -19.61
N TRP A 505 17.05 -16.47 -18.42
CA TRP A 505 16.48 -15.24 -17.84
C TRP A 505 17.55 -14.18 -17.55
N ALA A 506 18.73 -14.62 -17.09
CA ALA A 506 19.87 -13.72 -16.87
C ALA A 506 20.38 -13.15 -18.20
N LYS A 507 20.48 -13.99 -19.25
CA LYS A 507 20.88 -13.57 -20.60
C LYS A 507 19.88 -12.59 -21.21
N ALA A 508 18.57 -12.82 -21.02
CA ALA A 508 17.54 -11.92 -21.49
C ALA A 508 17.63 -10.55 -20.84
N ARG A 509 17.80 -10.52 -19.51
CA ARG A 509 18.03 -9.28 -18.76
C ARG A 509 19.27 -8.53 -19.24
N GLU A 510 20.38 -9.23 -19.48
CA GLU A 510 21.63 -8.62 -19.98
C GLU A 510 21.45 -7.99 -21.37
N ALA A 511 20.79 -8.69 -22.29
CA ALA A 511 20.50 -8.18 -23.63
C ALA A 511 19.62 -6.91 -23.59
N ILE A 512 18.61 -6.91 -22.73
CA ILE A 512 17.73 -5.75 -22.49
C ILE A 512 18.53 -4.58 -21.92
N ASN A 513 19.33 -4.82 -20.87
CA ASN A 513 20.14 -3.78 -20.23
C ASN A 513 21.19 -3.19 -21.18
N GLN A 514 21.76 -3.99 -22.08
CA GLN A 514 22.67 -3.49 -23.11
C GLN A 514 21.96 -2.49 -24.04
N LYS A 515 20.72 -2.78 -24.45
CA LYS A 515 19.93 -1.88 -25.31
C LYS A 515 19.46 -0.64 -24.55
N GLN A 516 19.07 -0.78 -23.29
CA GLN A 516 18.77 0.37 -22.43
C GLN A 516 19.98 1.31 -22.27
N ARG A 517 21.18 0.79 -22.02
CA ARG A 517 22.40 1.62 -21.95
C ARG A 517 22.69 2.36 -23.25
N LEU A 518 22.39 1.74 -24.40
CA LEU A 518 22.64 2.32 -25.72
C LEU A 518 21.66 3.46 -26.05
N PHE A 519 20.38 3.29 -25.73
CA PHE A 519 19.33 4.24 -26.13
C PHE A 519 18.88 5.19 -25.01
N GLU A 520 19.08 4.82 -23.75
CA GLU A 520 18.63 5.54 -22.56
C GLU A 520 19.72 5.60 -21.47
N PRO A 521 20.90 6.20 -21.76
CA PRO A 521 21.98 6.27 -20.78
C PRO A 521 21.54 7.02 -19.51
N GLY A 522 21.88 6.47 -18.34
CA GLY A 522 21.57 7.05 -17.03
C GLY A 522 20.21 6.65 -16.44
N ARG A 523 19.38 5.87 -17.15
CA ARG A 523 18.16 5.28 -16.59
C ARG A 523 18.46 4.03 -15.75
N ALA A 524 17.57 3.74 -14.80
CA ALA A 524 17.62 2.51 -14.03
C ALA A 524 17.48 1.30 -14.95
N LEU A 525 18.38 0.33 -14.79
CA LEU A 525 18.41 -0.90 -15.58
C LEU A 525 17.45 -1.93 -15.01
N LEU A 526 17.00 -2.86 -15.84
CA LEU A 526 16.22 -4.00 -15.40
C LEU A 526 17.02 -4.84 -14.40
N THR A 527 16.48 -4.97 -13.18
CA THR A 527 17.12 -5.75 -12.12
C THR A 527 16.71 -7.22 -12.17
N GLN A 528 17.40 -8.07 -11.41
CA GLN A 528 16.97 -9.47 -11.24
C GLN A 528 15.65 -9.56 -10.46
N GLU A 529 15.41 -8.61 -9.54
CA GLU A 529 14.21 -8.57 -8.71
C GLU A 529 12.96 -8.24 -9.53
N ASP A 530 13.08 -7.33 -10.51
CA ASP A 530 12.01 -6.99 -11.46
C ASP A 530 11.57 -8.23 -12.26
N LEU A 531 12.53 -8.96 -12.82
CA LEU A 531 12.27 -10.15 -13.62
C LEU A 531 11.70 -11.28 -12.75
N ALA A 532 12.23 -11.47 -11.53
CA ALA A 532 11.71 -12.43 -10.57
C ALA A 532 10.28 -12.06 -10.12
N ALA A 533 9.98 -10.77 -9.95
CA ALA A 533 8.64 -10.29 -9.65
C ALA A 533 7.69 -10.56 -10.81
N ALA A 534 8.11 -10.32 -12.05
CA ALA A 534 7.34 -10.62 -13.26
C ALA A 534 7.03 -12.12 -13.39
N LEU A 535 8.02 -13.01 -13.18
CA LEU A 535 7.82 -14.47 -13.16
C LEU A 535 6.85 -14.90 -12.04
N ARG A 536 6.91 -14.27 -10.87
CA ARG A 536 5.94 -14.53 -9.78
C ARG A 536 4.53 -14.08 -10.17
N ARG A 537 4.38 -12.94 -10.85
CA ARG A 537 3.08 -12.48 -11.38
C ARG A 537 2.55 -13.46 -12.42
N ALA A 538 3.39 -13.88 -13.37
CA ALA A 538 3.08 -14.86 -14.40
C ALA A 538 2.64 -16.22 -13.84
N ARG A 539 3.12 -16.61 -12.66
CA ARG A 539 2.72 -17.86 -12.00
C ARG A 539 1.29 -17.83 -11.44
N VAL A 540 0.84 -16.64 -11.03
CA VAL A 540 -0.44 -16.42 -10.34
C VAL A 540 -1.58 -16.20 -11.34
N ARG A 541 -1.26 -15.60 -12.49
CA ARG A 541 -2.11 -15.68 -13.68
C ARG A 541 -2.20 -17.13 -14.13
#